data_AF-A0A4Q7QIV4-F1
#
_entry.id   AF-A0A4Q7QIV4-F1
#
_cell.length_a   1.000
_cell.length_b   1.000
_cell.length_c   1.000
_cell.angle_alpha   90.00
_cell.angle_beta   90.00
_cell.angle_gamma   90.00
#
_symmetry.space_group_name_H-M   'P 1'
#
loop_
_entity.id
_entity.type
_entity.pdbx_description
1 polymer ?
#
loop_
_entity_poly.entity_id
_entity_poly.type
_entity_poly.pdbx_seq_one_letter_code
_entity_poly.pdbx_strand_id
1 'polypeptide(L)'
;MAAFTGKQYKCSTDEAYDTCSSGLRSIQVLIGTHPRPPVISLQAAGPATESTTRLVEFAPEALELAHVNPRGQIVDWLKQQSGKASAQTTFGDWNVELSTESDSEAPGAILTLTDKLCKANCGAE
;
A
#
# COMPACT_ATOMS: atom_id res chain seq x y z
N MET A 1 7.48 2.12 -11.54
CA MET A 1 7.12 0.70 -11.81
C MET A 1 8.29 -0.24 -12.09
N ALA A 2 9.32 0.18 -12.85
CA ALA A 2 10.49 -0.67 -13.18
C ALA A 2 11.20 -1.28 -11.95
N ALA A 3 11.18 -0.55 -10.83
CA ALA A 3 11.74 -0.99 -9.55
C ALA A 3 11.07 -2.26 -8.99
N PHE A 4 9.76 -2.45 -9.21
CA PHE A 4 9.02 -3.65 -8.76
C PHE A 4 9.20 -4.82 -9.72
N THR A 5 9.28 -4.56 -11.03
CA THR A 5 9.53 -5.59 -12.05
C THR A 5 10.87 -6.30 -11.81
N GLY A 6 11.89 -5.58 -11.33
CA GLY A 6 13.19 -6.15 -10.94
C GLY A 6 13.15 -7.10 -9.73
N LYS A 7 12.04 -7.10 -8.96
CA LYS A 7 11.82 -7.92 -7.76
C LYS A 7 10.85 -9.08 -7.98
N GLN A 8 10.71 -9.53 -9.24
CA GLN A 8 9.80 -10.61 -9.66
C GLN A 8 8.30 -10.32 -9.47
N TYR A 9 7.91 -9.07 -9.25
CA TYR A 9 6.51 -8.68 -9.30
C TYR A 9 6.02 -8.70 -10.75
N LYS A 10 4.84 -9.27 -10.97
CA LYS A 10 4.10 -9.13 -12.23
C LYS A 10 3.34 -7.82 -12.19
N CYS A 11 3.84 -6.86 -12.96
CA CYS A 11 3.25 -5.54 -13.07
C CYS A 11 2.39 -5.46 -14.32
N SER A 12 1.18 -4.94 -14.16
CA SER A 12 0.22 -4.64 -15.21
C SER A 12 -0.28 -3.21 -15.02
N THR A 13 -0.53 -2.52 -16.13
CA THR A 13 -1.09 -1.17 -16.14
C THR A 13 -2.51 -1.25 -16.66
N ASP A 14 -3.44 -0.69 -15.90
CA ASP A 14 -4.84 -0.46 -16.29
C ASP A 14 -5.08 1.04 -16.57
N GLU A 15 -6.30 1.46 -16.93
CA GLU A 15 -6.60 2.84 -17.33
C GLU A 15 -6.22 3.89 -16.28
N ALA A 16 -6.27 3.54 -14.99
CA ALA A 16 -5.98 4.44 -13.87
C ALA A 16 -4.95 3.91 -12.87
N TYR A 17 -4.51 2.66 -12.98
CA TYR A 17 -3.68 2.03 -11.96
C TYR A 17 -2.54 1.21 -12.53
N ASP A 18 -1.36 1.41 -11.96
CA ASP A 18 -0.25 0.48 -12.06
C ASP A 18 -0.36 -0.54 -10.92
N THR A 19 -0.59 -1.81 -11.26
CA THR A 19 -0.72 -2.90 -10.29
C THR A 19 0.44 -3.87 -10.42
N CYS A 20 1.23 -4.04 -9.35
CA CYS A 20 2.31 -5.01 -9.25
C CYS A 20 1.99 -6.07 -8.21
N SER A 21 1.92 -7.34 -8.62
CA SER A 21 1.55 -8.46 -7.74
C SER A 21 2.61 -9.56 -7.67
N SER A 22 2.76 -10.18 -6.51
CA SER A 22 3.65 -11.32 -6.27
C SER A 22 3.06 -12.23 -5.18
N GLY A 23 2.59 -13.41 -5.57
CA GLY A 23 1.92 -14.35 -4.68
C GLY A 23 0.68 -13.74 -4.03
N LEU A 24 0.68 -13.65 -2.69
CA LEU A 24 -0.42 -13.07 -1.90
C LEU A 24 -0.32 -11.55 -1.72
N ARG A 25 0.69 -10.91 -2.33
CA ARG A 25 0.98 -9.48 -2.16
C ARG A 25 0.65 -8.72 -3.44
N SER A 26 0.03 -7.55 -3.30
CA SER A 26 -0.23 -6.65 -4.41
C SER A 26 0.06 -5.21 -4.02
N ILE A 27 0.51 -4.42 -4.99
CA ILE A 27 0.82 -3.00 -4.86
C ILE A 27 0.07 -2.32 -5.99
N GLN A 28 -0.82 -1.40 -5.65
CA GLN A 28 -1.52 -0.57 -6.63
C GLN A 28 -1.08 0.87 -6.46
N VAL A 29 -0.74 1.52 -7.56
CA VAL A 29 -0.36 2.92 -7.61
C VAL A 29 -1.33 3.61 -8.57
N LEU A 30 -2.05 4.62 -8.09
CA LEU A 30 -2.88 5.47 -8.95
C LEU A 30 -1.97 6.26 -9.91
N ILE A 31 -2.20 6.13 -11.21
CA ILE A 31 -1.41 6.78 -12.27
C ILE A 31 -2.29 7.69 -13.13
N GLY A 32 -1.69 8.67 -13.80
CA GLY A 32 -2.41 9.62 -14.65
C GLY A 32 -2.97 10.83 -13.89
N THR A 33 -3.75 11.65 -14.59
CA THR A 33 -4.31 12.89 -14.03
C THR A 33 -5.68 12.61 -13.40
N HIS A 34 -5.70 12.35 -12.09
CA HIS A 34 -6.92 12.17 -11.33
C HIS A 34 -7.18 13.34 -10.38
N PRO A 35 -8.45 13.70 -10.11
CA PRO A 35 -8.80 14.69 -9.10
C PRO A 35 -8.59 14.19 -7.66
N ARG A 36 -8.23 12.91 -7.50
CA ARG A 36 -7.90 12.30 -6.21
C ARG A 36 -6.38 12.21 -6.07
N PRO A 37 -5.84 12.47 -4.87
CA PRO A 37 -4.41 12.31 -4.59
C PRO A 37 -3.91 10.90 -4.93
N PRO A 38 -2.62 10.75 -5.28
CA PRO A 38 -1.98 9.48 -5.57
C PRO A 38 -2.16 8.58 -4.35
N VAL A 39 -2.52 7.34 -4.64
CA VAL A 39 -2.76 6.33 -3.63
C VAL A 39 -1.81 5.18 -3.90
N ILE A 40 -1.01 4.83 -2.91
CA ILE A 40 -0.26 3.57 -2.88
C ILE A 40 -1.06 2.63 -1.99
N SER A 41 -1.57 1.55 -2.56
CA SER A 41 -2.30 0.53 -1.81
C SER A 41 -1.49 -0.76 -1.78
N LEU A 42 -1.04 -1.14 -0.60
CA LEU A 42 -0.38 -2.42 -0.35
C LEU A 42 -1.43 -3.41 0.13
N GLN A 43 -1.51 -4.59 -0.47
CA GLN A 43 -2.52 -5.58 -0.17
C GLN A 43 -1.88 -6.92 0.14
N ALA A 44 -2.43 -7.62 1.12
CA ALA A 44 -2.08 -8.99 1.45
C ALA A 44 -3.34 -9.84 1.63
N ALA A 45 -3.40 -10.97 0.93
CA ALA A 45 -4.50 -11.92 1.08
C ALA A 45 -4.30 -12.86 2.28
N GLY A 46 -5.41 -13.37 2.81
CA GLY A 46 -5.46 -14.32 3.92
C GLY A 46 -6.03 -13.73 5.21
N PRO A 47 -6.11 -14.55 6.28
CA PRO A 47 -6.71 -14.14 7.56
C PRO A 47 -6.10 -12.84 8.07
N ALA A 48 -6.91 -11.94 8.64
CA ALA A 48 -6.53 -10.56 8.97
C ALA A 48 -5.20 -10.43 9.74
N THR A 49 -4.91 -11.35 10.67
CA THR A 49 -3.64 -11.34 11.43
C THR A 49 -2.45 -11.72 10.54
N GLU A 50 -2.60 -12.73 9.69
CA GLU A 50 -1.54 -13.16 8.76
C GLU A 50 -1.33 -12.15 7.64
N SER A 51 -2.39 -11.58 7.08
CA SER A 51 -2.30 -10.56 6.04
C SER A 51 -1.68 -9.26 6.59
N THR A 52 -2.04 -8.83 7.81
CA THR A 52 -1.36 -7.70 8.47
C THR A 52 0.13 -7.99 8.72
N THR A 53 0.46 -9.21 9.16
CA THR A 53 1.87 -9.63 9.33
C THR A 53 2.63 -9.54 8.00
N ARG A 54 2.04 -10.06 6.92
CA ARG A 54 2.62 -9.96 5.57
C ARG A 54 2.84 -8.51 5.17
N LEU A 55 1.85 -7.63 5.39
CA LEU A 55 2.00 -6.20 5.12
C LEU A 55 3.18 -5.59 5.88
N VAL A 56 3.35 -5.90 7.17
CA VAL A 56 4.49 -5.44 7.97
C VAL A 56 5.83 -5.88 7.38
N GLU A 57 5.91 -7.11 6.88
CA GLU A 57 7.15 -7.66 6.31
C GLU A 57 7.56 -6.98 5.02
N PHE A 58 6.62 -6.67 4.11
CA PHE A 58 6.97 -6.11 2.79
C PHE A 58 6.78 -4.60 2.67
N ALA A 59 6.05 -3.95 3.60
CA ALA A 59 5.88 -2.50 3.61
C ALA A 59 7.21 -1.72 3.57
N PRO A 60 8.29 -2.09 4.30
CA PRO A 60 9.55 -1.35 4.23
C PRO A 60 10.11 -1.25 2.81
N GLU A 61 10.13 -2.37 2.08
CA GLU A 61 10.62 -2.44 0.70
C GLU A 61 9.67 -1.71 -0.24
N ALA A 62 8.36 -1.93 -0.15
CA ALA A 62 7.39 -1.30 -1.03
C ALA A 62 7.36 0.23 -0.86
N LEU A 63 7.44 0.73 0.37
CA LEU A 63 7.49 2.16 0.67
C LEU A 63 8.80 2.80 0.22
N GLU A 64 9.92 2.08 0.31
CA GLU A 64 11.20 2.53 -0.21
C GLU A 64 11.18 2.64 -1.74
N LEU A 65 10.71 1.60 -2.44
CA LEU A 65 10.58 1.60 -3.90
C LEU A 65 9.56 2.63 -4.40
N ALA A 66 8.60 3.03 -3.57
CA ALA A 66 7.64 4.06 -3.86
C ALA A 66 8.05 5.46 -3.34
N HIS A 67 9.29 5.61 -2.84
CA HIS A 67 9.84 6.88 -2.34
C HIS A 67 9.02 7.54 -1.21
N VAL A 68 8.26 6.77 -0.44
CA VAL A 68 7.43 7.27 0.66
C VAL A 68 8.29 7.60 1.88
N ASN A 69 8.12 8.81 2.43
CA ASN A 69 8.72 9.22 3.70
C ASN A 69 7.68 9.89 4.60
N PRO A 70 7.64 9.58 5.92
CA PRO A 70 8.64 8.84 6.71
C PRO A 70 8.33 7.33 6.87
N ARG A 71 8.85 6.48 5.96
CA ARG A 71 8.58 5.03 5.91
C ARG A 71 8.75 4.27 7.23
N GLY A 72 9.78 4.60 8.02
CA GLY A 72 10.03 3.94 9.31
C GLY A 72 8.87 4.09 10.28
N GLN A 73 8.33 5.31 10.40
CA GLN A 73 7.18 5.59 11.28
C GLN A 73 5.92 4.88 10.82
N ILE A 74 5.71 4.79 9.51
CA ILE A 74 4.56 4.09 8.91
C ILE A 74 4.63 2.60 9.22
N VAL A 75 5.80 1.98 9.06
CA VAL A 75 6.01 0.56 9.37
C VAL A 75 5.87 0.28 10.86
N ASP A 76 6.44 1.12 11.73
CA ASP A 76 6.29 0.96 13.18
C ASP A 76 4.84 1.13 13.64
N TRP A 77 4.11 2.07 13.04
CA TRP A 77 2.68 2.20 13.28
C TRP A 77 1.91 0.98 12.81
N LEU A 78 2.20 0.45 11.61
CA LEU A 78 1.53 -0.72 11.06
C LEU A 78 1.68 -1.95 11.97
N LYS A 79 2.88 -2.16 12.55
CA LYS A 79 3.11 -3.24 13.54
C LYS A 79 2.15 -3.16 14.73
N GLN A 80 1.86 -1.95 15.20
CA GLN A 80 0.95 -1.69 16.33
C GLN A 80 -0.54 -1.88 15.97
N GLN A 81 -0.88 -2.07 14.69
CA GLN A 81 -2.26 -2.26 14.24
C GLN A 81 -2.66 -3.74 14.12
N SER A 82 -1.77 -4.66 14.50
CA SER A 82 -2.07 -6.09 14.52
C SER A 82 -3.34 -6.38 15.32
N GLY A 83 -4.28 -7.11 14.69
CA GLY A 83 -5.58 -7.47 15.30
C GLY A 83 -6.66 -6.39 15.24
N LYS A 84 -6.41 -5.24 14.59
CA LYS A 84 -7.44 -4.21 14.36
C LYS A 84 -8.11 -4.41 13.01
N ALA A 85 -9.44 -4.23 12.99
CA ALA A 85 -10.22 -4.27 11.76
C ALA A 85 -9.90 -3.09 10.82
N SER A 86 -9.68 -1.92 11.40
CA SER A 86 -9.23 -0.73 10.67
C SER A 86 -8.48 0.22 11.59
N ALA A 87 -7.61 1.05 11.01
CA ALA A 87 -6.89 2.11 11.71
C ALA A 87 -6.49 3.19 10.71
N GLN A 88 -6.40 4.44 11.15
CA GLN A 88 -5.92 5.54 10.32
C GLN A 88 -5.02 6.47 11.13
N THR A 89 -4.03 7.06 10.46
CA THR A 89 -3.12 8.04 11.05
C THR A 89 -2.54 8.94 9.97
N THR A 90 -1.77 9.96 10.37
CA THR A 90 -1.05 10.83 9.45
C THR A 90 0.42 10.89 9.85
N PHE A 91 1.30 10.75 8.86
CA PHE A 91 2.75 10.92 9.02
C PHE A 91 3.29 11.86 7.96
N GLY A 92 3.73 13.05 8.37
CA GLY A 92 4.14 14.11 7.44
C GLY A 92 2.99 14.41 6.47
N ASP A 93 3.27 14.26 5.19
CA ASP A 93 2.33 14.52 4.10
C ASP A 93 1.43 13.32 3.74
N TRP A 94 1.59 12.18 4.43
CA TRP A 94 0.86 10.96 4.10
C TRP A 94 -0.29 10.72 5.07
N ASN A 95 -1.50 10.51 4.54
CA ASN A 95 -2.56 9.83 5.27
C ASN A 95 -2.36 8.32 5.11
N VAL A 96 -2.36 7.59 6.21
CA VAL A 96 -2.11 6.15 6.23
C VAL A 96 -3.33 5.47 6.83
N GLU A 97 -3.92 4.53 6.10
CA GLU A 97 -5.10 3.79 6.50
C GLU A 97 -4.84 2.29 6.37
N LEU A 98 -5.09 1.54 7.43
CA LEU A 98 -5.17 0.09 7.42
C LEU A 98 -6.65 -0.30 7.44
N SER A 99 -7.02 -1.22 6.56
CA SER A 99 -8.33 -1.87 6.53
C SER A 99 -8.13 -3.37 6.38
N THR A 100 -8.76 -4.17 7.23
CA THR A 100 -8.72 -5.63 7.14
C THR A 100 -10.13 -6.16 6.97
N GLU A 101 -10.31 -7.07 6.04
CA GLU A 101 -11.54 -7.83 5.86
C GLU A 101 -11.32 -9.23 6.41
N SER A 102 -12.10 -9.57 7.44
CA SER A 102 -12.06 -10.89 8.09
C SER A 102 -13.27 -11.75 7.76
N ASP A 103 -14.38 -11.13 7.35
CA ASP A 103 -15.71 -11.75 7.18
C ASP A 103 -16.18 -11.78 5.71
N SER A 104 -15.22 -11.74 4.79
CA SER A 104 -15.47 -11.74 3.34
C SER A 104 -15.06 -13.06 2.69
N GLU A 105 -15.60 -13.38 1.52
CA GLU A 105 -15.19 -14.54 0.70
C GLU A 105 -13.70 -14.48 0.30
N ALA A 106 -13.08 -13.29 0.37
CA ALA A 106 -11.65 -13.07 0.18
C ALA A 106 -11.09 -12.23 1.35
N PRO A 107 -10.73 -12.85 2.49
CA PRO A 107 -10.15 -12.12 3.61
C PRO A 107 -8.78 -11.56 3.25
N GLY A 108 -8.44 -10.40 3.82
CA GLY A 108 -7.20 -9.71 3.51
C GLY A 108 -6.99 -8.46 4.34
N ALA A 109 -5.83 -7.84 4.13
CA ALA A 109 -5.48 -6.56 4.70
C ALA A 109 -4.98 -5.64 3.60
N ILE A 110 -5.34 -4.36 3.72
CA ILE A 110 -5.01 -3.30 2.79
C ILE A 110 -4.44 -2.14 3.58
N LEU A 111 -3.22 -1.72 3.23
CA LEU A 111 -2.60 -0.50 3.70
C LEU A 111 -2.64 0.53 2.58
N THR A 112 -3.42 1.58 2.76
CA THR A 112 -3.62 2.67 1.81
C THR A 112 -2.82 3.89 2.28
N LEU A 113 -1.96 4.42 1.42
CA LEU A 113 -1.23 5.65 1.65
C LEU A 113 -1.65 6.70 0.65
N THR A 114 -2.10 7.84 1.16
CA THR A 114 -2.60 8.95 0.35
C THR A 114 -1.73 10.18 0.59
N ASP A 115 -1.10 10.69 -0.45
CA ASP A 115 -0.32 11.92 -0.37
C ASP A 115 -1.25 13.14 -0.28
N LYS A 116 -1.11 13.96 0.76
CA LYS A 116 -1.96 15.14 1.01
C LYS A 116 -1.57 16.36 0.17
N LEU A 117 -0.33 16.42 -0.31
CA LEU A 117 0.19 17.55 -1.09
C LEU A 117 -0.11 17.40 -2.57
N CYS A 118 -0.25 16.17 -3.03
CA CYS A 118 -0.38 15.89 -4.44
C CYS A 118 -1.83 16.08 -4.92
N LYS A 119 -1.98 17.05 -5.82
CA LYS A 119 -3.27 17.41 -6.45
C LYS A 119 -3.39 16.97 -7.91
N ALA A 120 -2.29 16.55 -8.55
CA ALA A 120 -2.25 15.95 -9.90
C ALA A 120 -0.84 15.38 -10.20
N ASN A 121 -0.75 14.26 -10.92
CA ASN A 121 0.47 13.70 -11.54
C ASN A 121 1.67 13.38 -10.61
N CYS A 122 1.44 12.81 -9.43
CA CYS A 122 2.56 12.26 -8.64
C CYS A 122 2.68 10.78 -8.91
N GLY A 123 3.61 10.42 -9.79
CA GLY A 123 4.16 9.07 -9.80
C GLY A 123 5.12 8.93 -8.63
N ALA A 124 5.24 7.72 -8.07
CA ALA A 124 6.49 7.35 -7.43
C ALA A 124 7.57 7.44 -8.53
N GLU A 125 8.48 8.42 -8.41
CA GLU A 125 9.59 8.63 -9.34
C GLU A 125 10.49 7.40 -9.43
#